data_AF-A0A3M1S1Z8-F1
#
_entry.id   AF-A0A3M1S1Z8-F1
#
_cell.length_a   1.000
_cell.length_b   1.000
_cell.length_c   1.000
_cell.angle_alpha   90.00
_cell.angle_beta   90.00
_cell.angle_gamma   90.00
#
_symmetry.space_group_name_H-M   'P 1'
#
loop_
_entity.id
_entity.type
_entity.pdbx_description
1 polymer ?
#
loop_
_entity_poly.entity_id
_entity_poly.type
_entity_poly.pdbx_seq_one_letter_code
_entity_poly.pdbx_strand_id
1 'polypeptide(L)'
;MSESAASGWRDLARHRGIDPDEVRLVYTRYAAQHRHAQAGQREPLPLDRWFRFYVLEKSSEGRQAGPAPGACSIGSDAVNDACIERPRAFLEVLAAYAREERLPID
;
A
#
# COMPACT_ATOMS: atom_id res chain seq x y z
N MET A 1 -5.77 -30.39 11.05
CA MET A 1 -6.03 -29.73 9.76
C MET A 1 -5.55 -28.31 9.90
N SER A 2 -4.41 -27.98 9.28
CA SER A 2 -3.78 -26.66 9.38
C SER A 2 -4.39 -25.72 8.34
N GLU A 3 -5.54 -25.12 8.67
CA GLU A 3 -6.05 -23.97 7.93
C GLU A 3 -5.22 -22.74 8.36
N SER A 4 -4.20 -22.53 7.53
CA SER A 4 -3.08 -21.64 7.73
C SER A 4 -3.53 -20.17 7.82
N ALA A 5 -2.94 -19.40 8.74
CA ALA A 5 -3.14 -17.96 8.93
C ALA A 5 -3.06 -17.12 7.63
N ALA A 6 -2.48 -17.67 6.55
CA ALA A 6 -2.35 -17.07 5.22
C ALA A 6 -3.68 -16.69 4.50
N SER A 7 -4.84 -17.06 5.03
CA SER A 7 -6.16 -16.68 4.50
C SER A 7 -6.68 -15.34 5.03
N GLY A 8 -6.29 -14.92 6.24
CA GLY A 8 -6.95 -13.84 6.98
C GLY A 8 -6.93 -12.48 6.28
N TRP A 9 -5.74 -11.99 5.88
CA TRP A 9 -5.63 -10.67 5.25
C TRP A 9 -6.19 -10.65 3.82
N ARG A 10 -6.12 -11.76 3.08
CA ARG A 10 -6.63 -11.83 1.70
C ARG A 10 -8.15 -11.79 1.68
N ASP A 11 -8.78 -12.48 2.62
CA ASP A 11 -10.23 -12.45 2.78
C ASP A 11 -10.68 -11.07 3.29
N LEU A 12 -9.92 -10.45 4.19
CA LEU A 12 -10.13 -9.07 4.58
C LEU A 12 -10.02 -8.11 3.39
N ALA A 13 -9.00 -8.25 2.54
CA ALA A 13 -8.81 -7.43 1.35
C ALA A 13 -10.02 -7.54 0.40
N ARG A 14 -10.43 -8.77 0.07
CA ARG A 14 -11.62 -9.03 -0.75
C ARG A 14 -12.89 -8.44 -0.15
N HIS A 15 -13.11 -8.63 1.15
CA HIS A 15 -14.29 -8.09 1.84
C HIS A 15 -14.32 -6.55 1.83
N ARG A 16 -13.15 -5.90 1.86
CA ARG A 16 -13.04 -4.45 1.73
C ARG A 16 -13.02 -3.95 0.28
N GLY A 17 -13.12 -4.85 -0.71
CA GLY A 17 -13.02 -4.53 -2.13
C GLY A 17 -11.65 -3.96 -2.50
N ILE A 18 -10.59 -4.45 -1.88
CA ILE A 18 -9.20 -4.05 -2.08
C ILE A 18 -8.47 -5.19 -2.77
N ASP A 19 -7.72 -4.88 -3.83
CA ASP A 19 -6.92 -5.86 -4.54
C ASP A 19 -5.75 -6.33 -3.66
N PRO A 20 -5.63 -7.64 -3.35
CA PRO A 20 -4.48 -8.18 -2.63
C PRO A 20 -3.13 -7.86 -3.29
N ASP A 21 -3.08 -7.71 -4.62
CA ASP A 21 -1.82 -7.38 -5.30
C ASP A 21 -1.43 -5.91 -5.13
N GLU A 22 -2.40 -4.99 -5.01
CA GLU A 22 -2.14 -3.60 -4.59
C GLU A 22 -1.50 -3.56 -3.19
N VAL A 23 -2.04 -4.35 -2.25
CA VAL A 23 -1.53 -4.44 -0.88
C VAL A 23 -0.08 -4.91 -0.87
N ARG A 24 0.25 -5.95 -1.65
CA ARG A 24 1.64 -6.45 -1.78
C ARG A 24 2.58 -5.42 -2.39
N LEU A 25 2.11 -4.70 -3.41
CA LEU A 25 2.88 -3.66 -4.08
C LEU A 25 3.22 -2.51 -3.12
N VAL A 26 2.22 -2.00 -2.40
CA VAL A 26 2.40 -0.94 -1.41
C VAL A 26 3.31 -1.41 -0.27
N TYR A 27 3.12 -2.64 0.23
CA TYR A 27 3.99 -3.21 1.26
C TYR A 27 5.44 -3.35 0.80
N THR A 28 5.68 -3.76 -0.45
CA THR A 28 7.03 -3.88 -0.99
C THR A 28 7.77 -2.54 -0.97
N ARG A 29 7.06 -1.44 -1.26
CA ARG A 29 7.61 -0.08 -1.15
C ARG A 29 7.94 0.29 0.31
N TYR A 30 7.04 -0.02 1.25
CA TYR A 30 7.29 0.17 2.68
C TYR A 30 8.53 -0.61 3.12
N ALA A 31 8.61 -1.91 2.80
CA ALA A 31 9.72 -2.77 3.17
C ALA A 31 11.06 -2.27 2.62
N ALA A 32 11.08 -1.76 1.39
CA ALA A 32 12.27 -1.17 0.79
C ALA A 32 12.73 0.09 1.54
N GLN A 33 11.79 1.01 1.84
CA GLN A 33 12.08 2.24 2.59
C GLN A 33 12.58 1.91 4.01
N HIS A 34 11.93 0.95 4.68
CA HIS A 34 12.29 0.52 6.02
C HIS A 34 13.71 -0.06 6.06
N ARG A 35 14.05 -0.98 5.15
CA ARG A 35 15.39 -1.55 5.05
C ARG A 35 16.45 -0.49 4.73
N HIS A 36 16.11 0.46 3.85
CA HIS A 36 17.02 1.57 3.53
C HIS A 36 17.28 2.47 4.74
N ALA A 37 16.26 2.80 5.53
CA ALA A 37 16.41 3.56 6.76
C ALA A 37 17.31 2.84 7.78
N GLN A 38 17.07 1.53 8.00
CA GLN A 38 17.90 0.71 8.89
C GLN A 38 19.37 0.66 8.43
N ALA A 39 19.62 0.47 7.14
CA ALA A 39 20.97 0.45 6.58
C ALA A 39 21.70 1.80 6.75
N GLY A 40 20.95 2.90 6.68
CA GLY A 40 21.45 4.26 6.93
C GLY A 40 21.56 4.65 8.40
N GLN A 41 21.36 3.72 9.34
CA GLN A 41 21.30 3.98 10.79
C GLN A 41 20.27 5.06 11.18
N ARG A 42 19.21 5.20 10.37
CA ARG A 42 18.07 6.06 10.66
C ARG A 42 16.95 5.21 11.24
N GLU A 43 16.17 5.80 12.12
CA GLU A 43 14.96 5.17 12.63
C GLU A 43 13.95 5.03 11.49
N PRO A 44 13.51 3.81 11.15
CA PRO A 44 12.46 3.60 10.16
C PRO A 44 11.17 4.26 10.60
N LEU A 45 10.36 4.70 9.64
CA LEU A 45 9.04 5.21 9.98
C LEU A 45 8.10 4.04 10.28
N PRO A 46 7.27 4.14 11.33
CA PRO A 46 6.20 3.17 11.55
C PRO A 46 5.25 3.13 10.35
N LEU A 47 4.65 1.96 10.11
CA LEU A 47 3.83 1.68 8.92
C LEU A 47 2.71 2.72 8.71
N ASP A 48 2.01 3.11 9.77
CA ASP A 48 0.90 4.07 9.69
C ASP A 48 1.39 5.47 9.26
N ARG A 49 2.52 5.91 9.81
CA ARG A 49 3.12 7.20 9.50
C ARG A 49 3.67 7.22 8.08
N TRP A 50 4.39 6.18 7.68
CA TRP A 50 4.86 6.01 6.31
C TRP A 50 3.69 6.01 5.32
N PHE A 51 2.63 5.26 5.61
CA PHE A 51 1.47 5.15 4.73
C PHE A 51 0.73 6.49 4.55
N ARG A 52 0.63 7.31 5.60
CA ARG A 52 0.05 8.67 5.48
C ARG A 52 0.84 9.54 4.52
N PHE A 53 2.17 9.52 4.58
CA PHE A 53 3.02 10.23 3.63
C PHE A 53 2.85 9.69 2.21
N TYR A 54 2.84 8.36 2.07
CA TYR A 54 2.62 7.69 0.78
C TYR A 54 1.31 8.13 0.12
N VAL A 55 0.19 8.15 0.86
CA VAL A 55 -1.11 8.61 0.35
C VAL A 55 -1.08 10.09 -0.04
N LEU A 56 -0.39 10.94 0.74
CA LEU A 56 -0.24 12.37 0.43
C LEU A 56 0.55 12.59 -0.87
N GLU A 57 1.68 11.88 -1.03
CA GLU A 57 2.50 11.93 -2.25
C GLU A 57 1.71 11.46 -3.46
N LYS A 58 1.05 10.30 -3.36
CA LYS A 58 0.20 9.75 -4.42
C LYS A 58 -0.95 10.66 -4.83
N SER A 59 -1.62 11.26 -3.84
CA SER A 59 -2.70 12.22 -4.09
C SER A 59 -2.22 13.55 -4.71
N SER A 60 -0.91 13.82 -4.64
CA SER A 60 -0.30 15.01 -5.24
C SER A 60 0.15 14.74 -6.67
N GLU A 61 0.70 13.55 -6.95
CA GLU A 61 1.01 13.06 -8.30
C GLU A 61 -0.25 13.11 -9.21
N GLY A 62 -1.39 12.60 -8.71
CA GLY A 62 -2.66 12.60 -9.45
C GLY A 62 -3.26 14.00 -9.70
N ARG A 63 -2.88 15.01 -8.89
CA ARG A 63 -3.35 16.41 -9.05
C ARG A 63 -2.48 17.25 -9.98
N GLN A 64 -1.20 16.91 -10.14
CA GLN A 64 -0.30 17.60 -11.08
C GLN A 64 -0.47 17.12 -12.52
N ALA A 65 -1.07 15.94 -12.73
CA ALA A 65 -1.56 15.49 -14.03
C ALA A 65 -2.86 16.24 -14.42
N GLY A 66 -2.77 17.55 -14.68
CA GLY A 66 -3.82 18.27 -15.39
C GLY A 66 -4.08 17.66 -16.77
N PRO A 67 -5.23 17.91 -17.41
CA PRO A 67 -5.58 17.28 -18.69
C PRO A 67 -4.56 17.70 -19.76
N ALA A 68 -3.68 16.78 -20.14
CA ALA A 68 -2.78 16.99 -21.26
C ALA A 68 -3.61 17.00 -22.57
N PRO A 69 -3.50 18.03 -23.43
CA PRO A 69 -4.18 18.02 -24.71
C PRO A 69 -3.47 17.03 -25.62
N GLY A 70 -4.06 15.84 -25.78
CA GLY A 70 -3.54 14.80 -26.68
C GLY A 70 -3.21 13.46 -26.03
N ALA A 71 -3.78 13.14 -24.86
CA ALA A 71 -3.72 11.77 -24.33
C ALA A 71 -4.53 10.82 -25.23
N CYS A 72 -3.87 10.24 -26.23
CA CYS A 72 -4.29 8.96 -26.81
C CYS A 72 -4.58 8.00 -25.65
N SER A 73 -5.78 7.43 -25.69
CA SER A 73 -6.30 6.43 -24.77
C SER A 73 -5.43 5.17 -24.79
N ILE A 74 -4.25 5.23 -24.18
CA ILE A 74 -3.45 4.05 -23.83
C ILE A 74 -4.00 3.63 -22.48
N GLY A 75 -4.91 2.65 -22.55
CA GLY A 75 -5.34 1.75 -21.48
C GLY A 75 -5.55 2.40 -20.12
N SER A 76 -6.82 2.58 -19.73
CA SER A 76 -7.24 2.78 -18.35
C SER A 76 -6.30 2.09 -17.35
N ASP A 77 -5.44 2.88 -16.70
CA ASP A 77 -4.76 2.54 -15.45
C ASP A 77 -5.81 2.53 -14.32
N ALA A 78 -6.96 1.89 -14.58
CA ALA A 78 -8.11 1.80 -13.69
C ALA A 78 -7.89 0.74 -12.59
N VAL A 79 -6.64 0.46 -12.25
CA VAL A 79 -6.27 -0.71 -11.46
C VAL A 79 -5.39 -0.22 -10.32
N ASN A 80 -6.01 -0.10 -9.14
CA ASN A 80 -5.36 -0.02 -7.82
C ASN A 80 -5.09 1.39 -7.23
N ASP A 81 -6.16 2.16 -7.01
CA ASP A 81 -6.19 3.40 -6.21
C ASP A 81 -6.85 3.24 -4.82
N ALA A 82 -7.07 2.00 -4.35
CA ALA A 82 -7.80 1.78 -3.10
C ALA A 82 -7.07 2.38 -1.89
N CYS A 83 -5.74 2.50 -1.96
CA CYS A 83 -4.95 3.22 -0.97
C CYS A 83 -5.28 4.73 -0.87
N ILE A 84 -5.77 5.36 -1.94
CA ILE A 84 -6.17 6.77 -2.00
C ILE A 84 -7.66 6.92 -1.67
N GLU A 85 -8.51 6.10 -2.29
CA GLU A 85 -9.96 6.19 -2.13
C GLU A 85 -10.44 5.77 -0.74
N ARG A 86 -9.80 4.73 -0.18
CA ARG A 86 -10.21 4.07 1.06
C ARG A 86 -9.00 3.87 1.99
N PRO A 87 -8.26 4.94 2.33
CA PRO A 87 -6.95 4.85 2.98
C PRO A 87 -7.02 4.12 4.32
N ARG A 88 -8.10 4.31 5.09
CA ARG A 88 -8.27 3.62 6.38
C ARG A 88 -8.47 2.11 6.20
N ALA A 89 -9.36 1.70 5.31
CA ALA A 89 -9.59 0.28 5.04
C ALA A 89 -8.35 -0.38 4.43
N PHE A 90 -7.64 0.35 3.58
CA PHE A 90 -6.38 -0.10 3.01
C PHE A 90 -5.30 -0.28 4.08
N LEU A 91 -5.12 0.68 4.98
CA LEU A 91 -4.17 0.57 6.07
C LEU A 91 -4.48 -0.61 7.00
N GLU A 92 -5.75 -0.89 7.27
CA GLU A 92 -6.15 -2.07 8.06
C GLU A 92 -5.72 -3.38 7.38
N VAL A 93 -5.92 -3.50 6.07
CA VAL A 93 -5.49 -4.68 5.28
C VAL A 93 -3.96 -4.75 5.19
N LEU A 94 -3.30 -3.62 4.95
CA LEU A 94 -1.84 -3.52 4.85
C LEU A 94 -1.17 -3.90 6.17
N ALA A 95 -1.72 -3.47 7.31
CA ALA A 95 -1.23 -3.85 8.63
C ALA A 95 -1.43 -5.35 8.91
N ALA A 96 -2.56 -5.92 8.48
CA ALA A 96 -2.79 -7.36 8.58
C ALA A 96 -1.74 -8.15 7.78
N TYR A 97 -1.45 -7.71 6.55
CA TYR A 97 -0.40 -8.31 5.71
C TYR A 97 1.00 -8.16 6.32
N ALA A 98 1.33 -6.98 6.82
CA ALA A 98 2.64 -6.72 7.44
C ALA A 98 2.93 -7.61 8.67
N ARG A 99 1.90 -7.94 9.47
CA ARG A 99 2.02 -8.84 10.62
C ARG A 99 2.39 -10.26 10.19
N GLU A 100 1.86 -10.73 9.06
CA GLU A 100 2.18 -12.06 8.51
C GLU A 100 3.60 -12.11 7.95
N GLU A 101 4.05 -11.04 7.31
CA GLU A 101 5.39 -10.92 6.71
C GLU A 101 6.50 -10.68 7.76
N ARG A 102 6.15 -10.53 9.04
CA ARG A 102 7.06 -10.39 10.19
C ARG A 102 8.08 -9.24 10.08
N LEU A 103 7.80 -8.19 9.30
CA LEU A 103 8.53 -6.93 9.48
C LEU A 103 8.04 -6.26 10.78
N PRO A 104 8.94 -5.66 11.59
CA PRO A 104 8.53 -4.89 12.75
C PRO A 104 7.64 -3.72 12.31
N ILE A 105 6.51 -3.55 12.99
CA ILE A 105 5.49 -2.50 12.73
C ILE A 105 5.65 -1.33 13.71
N ASP A 106 6.48 -1.47 14.74
CA ASP A 106 6.73 -0.45 15.77
C ASP A 106 7.54 0.75 15.28
#